data_AF-A0AAE3DPI0-F1
#
_entry.id   AF-A0AAE3DPI0-F1
#
_cell.length_a   1.000
_cell.length_b   1.000
_cell.length_c   1.000
_cell.angle_alpha   90.00
_cell.angle_beta   90.00
_cell.angle_gamma   90.00
#
_symmetry.space_group_name_H-M   'P 1'
#
loop_
_entity.id
_entity.type
_entity.pdbx_description
1 polymer ?
#
loop_
_entity_poly.entity_id
_entity_poly.type
_entity_poly.pdbx_seq_one_letter_code
_entity_poly.pdbx_strand_id
1 'polypeptide(L)'
;MSKISCDIIQDMLPLYYDEVCSADSRKMIEEHLQECEKCSNIFQKLKTECVVDTKENAESIQSSVMGKMAHSWKRSLLRSFIIGIVITTIVLTAIFGTYYALFIRQNSMVSPEQISISAYSLTDEQITFRLELLDGYCGGTIKTYTDENRNLYISVLRTVIKEELSDGETEIMNYGFNHEKKDYIAVYYGTPNNCELIWKKGDLLPTAPKDIFE
;
A
#
# COMPACT_ATOMS: atom_id res chain seq x y z
N MET A 1 -72.90 -32.85 47.37
CA MET A 1 -72.19 -31.85 46.55
C MET A 1 -71.15 -32.59 45.73
N SER A 2 -71.12 -32.38 44.42
CA SER A 2 -70.34 -33.15 43.46
C SER A 2 -68.85 -33.02 43.76
N LYS A 3 -68.23 -34.06 44.32
CA LYS A 3 -66.77 -34.15 44.45
C LYS A 3 -66.20 -34.23 43.04
N ILE A 4 -65.61 -33.14 42.57
CA ILE A 4 -64.89 -33.08 41.30
C ILE A 4 -63.68 -34.01 41.40
N SER A 5 -63.40 -34.76 40.33
CA SER A 5 -62.30 -35.72 40.35
C SER A 5 -60.96 -34.99 40.42
N CYS A 6 -60.02 -35.55 41.17
CA CYS A 6 -58.66 -35.03 41.25
C CYS A 6 -57.99 -34.95 39.87
N ASP A 7 -58.38 -35.83 38.93
CA ASP A 7 -57.82 -35.85 37.57
C ASP A 7 -58.18 -34.57 36.81
N ILE A 8 -59.46 -34.15 36.88
CA ILE A 8 -59.91 -32.88 36.26
C ILE A 8 -59.18 -31.69 36.89
N ILE A 9 -58.97 -31.71 38.21
CA ILE A 9 -58.26 -30.64 38.91
C ILE A 9 -56.80 -30.58 38.46
N GLN A 10 -56.11 -31.73 38.39
CA GLN A 10 -54.71 -31.82 37.95
C GLN A 10 -54.52 -31.33 36.52
N ASP A 11 -55.43 -31.68 35.60
CA ASP A 11 -55.41 -31.20 34.21
C ASP A 11 -55.57 -29.67 34.12
N MET A 12 -56.29 -29.06 35.06
CA MET A 12 -56.55 -27.63 35.10
C MET A 12 -55.50 -26.83 35.88
N LEU A 13 -54.64 -27.46 36.68
CA LEU A 13 -53.62 -26.77 37.49
C LEU A 13 -52.69 -25.86 36.67
N PRO A 14 -52.21 -26.25 35.46
CA PRO A 14 -51.40 -25.35 34.62
C PRO A 14 -52.17 -24.09 34.20
N LEU A 15 -53.44 -24.24 33.82
CA LEU A 15 -54.31 -23.13 33.42
C LEU A 15 -54.64 -22.20 34.59
N TYR A 16 -54.79 -22.78 35.79
CA TYR A 16 -54.96 -22.04 37.03
C TYR A 16 -53.68 -21.27 37.40
N TYR A 17 -52.51 -21.88 37.24
CA TYR A 17 -51.20 -21.24 37.44
C TYR A 17 -50.98 -20.05 36.49
N ASP A 18 -51.38 -20.19 35.22
CA ASP A 18 -51.29 -19.14 34.21
C ASP A 18 -52.39 -18.05 34.35
N GLU A 19 -53.24 -18.14 35.38
CA GLU A 19 -54.36 -17.23 35.68
C GLU A 19 -55.41 -17.08 34.57
N VAL A 20 -55.46 -18.00 33.60
CA VAL A 20 -56.38 -17.95 32.44
C VAL A 20 -57.74 -18.62 32.67
N CYS A 21 -57.94 -19.25 33.83
CA CYS A 21 -59.24 -19.80 34.22
C CYS A 21 -60.30 -18.71 34.48
N SER A 22 -61.56 -19.00 34.14
CA SER A 22 -62.71 -18.19 34.55
C SER A 22 -62.86 -18.17 36.08
N ALA A 23 -63.56 -17.15 36.60
CA ALA A 23 -63.77 -17.00 38.04
C ALA A 23 -64.47 -18.22 38.69
N ASP A 24 -65.42 -18.83 37.99
CA ASP A 24 -66.14 -20.01 38.47
C ASP A 24 -65.23 -21.24 38.56
N SER A 25 -64.42 -21.49 37.54
CA SER A 25 -63.44 -22.58 37.53
C SER A 25 -62.35 -22.36 38.59
N ARG A 26 -61.95 -21.11 38.81
CA ARG A 26 -60.94 -20.73 39.80
C ARG A 26 -61.41 -21.04 41.23
N LYS A 27 -62.60 -20.59 41.59
CA LYS A 27 -63.21 -20.85 42.90
C LYS A 27 -63.34 -22.35 43.17
N MET A 28 -63.75 -23.09 42.15
CA MET A 28 -63.89 -24.54 42.20
C MET A 28 -62.55 -25.26 42.46
N ILE A 29 -61.46 -24.82 41.82
CA ILE A 29 -60.12 -25.37 42.03
C ILE A 29 -59.62 -25.03 43.44
N GLU A 30 -59.84 -23.80 43.91
CA GLU A 30 -59.45 -23.35 45.26
C GLU A 30 -60.13 -24.16 46.37
N GLU A 31 -61.43 -24.39 46.25
CA GLU A 31 -62.19 -25.24 47.19
C GLU A 31 -61.61 -26.67 47.22
N HIS A 32 -61.28 -27.24 46.06
CA HIS A 32 -60.68 -28.58 46.01
C HIS A 32 -59.25 -28.64 46.57
N LEU A 33 -58.43 -27.61 46.36
CA LEU A 33 -57.06 -27.55 46.88
C LEU A 33 -57.02 -27.42 48.41
N GLN A 34 -58.05 -26.84 49.03
CA GLN A 34 -58.20 -26.81 50.49
C GLN A 34 -58.57 -28.18 51.08
N GLU A 35 -59.34 -28.98 50.35
CA GLU A 35 -59.81 -30.29 50.83
C GLU A 35 -58.92 -31.47 50.41
N CYS A 36 -58.06 -31.30 49.40
CA CYS A 36 -57.24 -32.38 48.83
C CYS A 36 -55.74 -32.10 48.89
N GLU A 37 -55.07 -32.74 49.85
CA GLU A 37 -53.61 -32.65 50.05
C GLU A 37 -52.80 -33.14 48.83
N LYS A 38 -53.29 -34.15 48.11
CA LYS A 38 -52.65 -34.67 46.90
C LYS A 38 -52.55 -33.61 45.80
N CYS A 39 -53.65 -32.92 45.51
CA CYS A 39 -53.69 -31.87 44.48
C CYS A 39 -52.90 -30.62 44.90
N SER A 40 -52.91 -30.28 46.19
CA SER A 40 -52.09 -29.19 46.75
C SER A 40 -50.59 -29.43 46.58
N ASN A 41 -50.12 -30.64 46.88
CA ASN A 41 -48.72 -31.03 46.69
C ASN A 41 -48.29 -31.00 45.21
N ILE A 42 -49.17 -31.41 44.29
CA ILE A 42 -48.89 -31.34 42.85
C ILE A 42 -48.79 -29.87 42.39
N PHE A 43 -49.69 -29.00 42.86
CA PHE A 43 -49.64 -27.58 42.56
C PHE A 43 -48.35 -26.91 43.08
N GLN A 44 -47.88 -27.24 44.28
CA GLN A 44 -46.61 -26.74 44.81
C GLN A 44 -45.40 -27.21 44.00
N LYS A 45 -45.40 -28.46 43.53
CA LYS A 45 -44.37 -28.98 42.63
C LYS A 45 -44.37 -28.24 41.30
N LEU A 46 -45.54 -28.01 40.70
CA LEU A 46 -45.72 -27.20 39.49
C LEU A 46 -45.13 -25.79 39.66
N LYS A 47 -45.40 -25.15 40.81
CA LYS A 47 -44.86 -23.84 41.16
C LYS A 47 -43.34 -23.85 41.36
N THR A 48 -42.75 -24.96 41.80
CA THR A 48 -41.32 -25.09 42.06
C THR A 48 -40.54 -25.49 40.81
N GLU A 49 -41.10 -26.36 39.96
CA GLU A 49 -40.51 -26.80 38.68
C GLU A 49 -40.55 -25.68 37.62
N CYS A 50 -41.57 -24.81 37.62
CA CYS A 50 -41.63 -23.64 36.73
C CYS A 50 -40.69 -22.47 37.15
N VAL A 51 -39.96 -22.57 38.26
CA VAL A 51 -38.96 -21.54 38.67
C VAL A 51 -37.61 -21.75 37.97
N VAL A 52 -37.48 -22.76 37.10
CA VAL A 52 -36.31 -22.91 36.23
C VAL A 52 -36.41 -21.96 35.03
N ASP A 53 -35.96 -20.72 35.26
CA ASP A 53 -35.03 -20.01 34.37
C ASP A 53 -35.55 -19.46 33.01
N THR A 54 -36.75 -18.86 32.98
CA THR A 54 -37.33 -18.32 31.73
C THR A 54 -37.22 -16.81 31.52
N LYS A 55 -36.40 -16.06 32.30
CA LYS A 55 -36.24 -14.61 32.05
C LYS A 55 -34.82 -14.06 31.95
N GLU A 56 -33.79 -14.73 32.44
CA GLU A 56 -32.40 -14.23 32.29
C GLU A 56 -31.63 -14.86 31.12
N ASN A 57 -32.09 -16.00 30.56
CA ASN A 57 -31.31 -16.75 29.55
C ASN A 57 -31.71 -16.54 28.08
N ALA A 58 -32.86 -15.93 27.78
CA ALA A 58 -33.24 -15.66 26.39
C ALA A 58 -32.43 -14.48 25.79
N GLU A 59 -32.21 -13.41 26.56
CA GLU A 59 -31.41 -12.25 26.12
C GLU A 59 -29.90 -12.54 26.13
N SER A 60 -29.42 -13.38 27.06
CA SER A 60 -28.01 -13.74 27.18
C SER A 60 -27.54 -14.73 26.10
N ILE A 61 -28.40 -15.65 25.64
CA ILE A 61 -28.08 -16.56 24.53
C ILE A 61 -28.13 -15.84 23.18
N GLN A 62 -29.10 -14.95 22.97
CA GLN A 62 -29.18 -14.19 21.71
C GLN A 62 -28.02 -13.19 21.57
N SER A 63 -27.59 -12.55 22.66
CA SER A 63 -26.44 -11.65 22.67
C SER A 63 -25.08 -12.37 22.59
N SER A 64 -24.94 -13.56 23.20
CA SER A 64 -23.69 -14.33 23.18
C SER A 64 -23.46 -15.13 21.89
N VAL A 65 -24.53 -15.57 21.21
CA VAL A 65 -24.45 -16.18 19.87
C VAL A 65 -24.18 -15.10 18.81
N MET A 66 -24.82 -13.93 18.90
CA MET A 66 -24.58 -12.83 17.98
C MET A 66 -23.17 -12.23 18.13
N GLY A 67 -22.64 -12.15 19.36
CA GLY A 67 -21.30 -11.63 19.63
C GLY A 67 -20.16 -12.50 19.10
N LYS A 68 -20.28 -13.84 19.21
CA LYS A 68 -19.25 -14.78 18.72
C LYS A 68 -19.28 -14.93 17.20
N MET A 69 -20.47 -14.91 16.59
CA MET A 69 -20.64 -15.03 15.14
C MET A 69 -20.25 -13.74 14.39
N ALA A 70 -20.56 -12.57 14.97
CA ALA A 70 -20.13 -11.27 14.45
C ALA A 70 -18.60 -11.09 14.45
N HIS A 71 -17.89 -11.64 15.44
CA HIS A 71 -16.44 -11.53 15.50
C HIS A 71 -15.75 -12.35 14.40
N SER A 72 -16.23 -13.58 14.12
CA SER A 72 -15.71 -14.41 13.02
C SER A 72 -16.04 -13.85 11.64
N TRP A 73 -17.20 -13.23 11.45
CA TRP A 73 -17.58 -12.56 10.20
C TRP A 73 -16.79 -11.27 9.97
N LYS A 74 -16.59 -10.45 11.01
CA LYS A 74 -15.71 -9.28 10.91
C LYS A 74 -14.27 -9.69 10.59
N ARG A 75 -13.79 -10.83 11.12
CA ARG A 75 -12.45 -11.36 10.86
C ARG A 75 -12.28 -11.86 9.42
N SER A 76 -13.29 -12.50 8.83
CA SER A 76 -13.23 -12.93 7.41
C SER A 76 -13.30 -11.73 6.45
N LEU A 77 -14.14 -10.74 6.75
CA LEU A 77 -14.22 -9.48 6.00
C LEU A 77 -12.92 -8.67 6.08
N LEU A 78 -12.33 -8.55 7.28
CA LEU A 78 -11.01 -7.92 7.48
C LEU A 78 -9.91 -8.66 6.71
N ARG A 79 -9.94 -9.99 6.65
CA ARG A 79 -8.95 -10.77 5.90
C ARG A 79 -9.01 -10.48 4.40
N SER A 80 -10.20 -10.44 3.81
CA SER A 80 -10.37 -10.07 2.40
C SER A 80 -9.95 -8.63 2.14
N PHE A 81 -10.26 -7.71 3.05
CA PHE A 81 -9.83 -6.31 2.96
C PHE A 81 -8.31 -6.15 3.02
N ILE A 82 -7.63 -6.86 3.94
CA ILE A 82 -6.16 -6.87 4.04
C ILE A 82 -5.54 -7.42 2.75
N ILE A 83 -6.07 -8.51 2.21
CA ILE A 83 -5.58 -9.07 0.94
C ILE A 83 -5.74 -8.04 -0.19
N GLY A 84 -6.88 -7.34 -0.24
CA GLY A 84 -7.11 -6.25 -1.19
C GLY A 84 -6.09 -5.12 -1.07
N ILE A 85 -5.78 -4.68 0.16
CA ILE A 85 -4.74 -3.68 0.42
C ILE A 85 -3.38 -4.18 -0.06
N VAL A 86 -3.00 -5.41 0.29
CA VAL A 86 -1.70 -5.99 -0.08
C VAL A 86 -1.55 -6.08 -1.60
N ILE A 87 -2.58 -6.54 -2.32
CA ILE A 87 -2.55 -6.59 -3.78
C ILE A 87 -2.43 -5.18 -4.35
N THR A 88 -3.22 -4.23 -3.83
CA THR A 88 -3.20 -2.84 -4.30
C THR A 88 -1.84 -2.18 -4.09
N THR A 89 -1.21 -2.38 -2.92
CA THR A 89 0.12 -1.82 -2.65
C THR A 89 1.18 -2.44 -3.54
N ILE A 90 1.13 -3.75 -3.81
CA ILE A 90 2.04 -4.41 -4.76
C ILE A 90 1.88 -3.82 -6.17
N VAL A 91 0.64 -3.64 -6.64
CA VAL A 91 0.39 -3.07 -7.98
C VAL A 91 0.89 -1.62 -8.06
N LEU A 92 0.59 -0.79 -7.08
CA LEU A 92 1.02 0.62 -7.08
C LEU A 92 2.54 0.75 -6.99
N THR A 93 3.21 -0.09 -6.19
CA THR A 93 4.68 -0.09 -6.12
C THR A 93 5.32 -0.55 -7.42
N ALA A 94 4.76 -1.55 -8.11
CA ALA A 94 5.23 -1.97 -9.41
C ALA A 94 5.06 -0.88 -10.49
N ILE A 95 3.91 -0.20 -10.52
CA ILE A 95 3.65 0.92 -11.43
C ILE A 95 4.64 2.06 -11.15
N PHE A 96 4.77 2.47 -9.88
CA PHE A 96 5.67 3.54 -9.49
C PHE A 96 7.14 3.19 -9.79
N GLY A 97 7.56 1.97 -9.48
CA GLY A 97 8.91 1.50 -9.79
C GLY A 97 9.22 1.51 -11.28
N THR A 98 8.25 1.10 -12.10
CA THR A 98 8.37 1.15 -13.58
C THR A 98 8.45 2.58 -14.07
N TYR A 99 7.55 3.45 -13.60
CA TYR A 99 7.58 4.87 -13.93
C TYR A 99 8.91 5.53 -13.55
N TYR A 100 9.40 5.30 -12.33
CA TYR A 100 10.68 5.80 -11.87
C TYR A 100 11.84 5.29 -12.73
N ALA A 101 11.85 4.00 -13.08
CA ALA A 101 12.90 3.39 -13.90
C ALA A 101 12.94 3.93 -15.34
N LEU A 102 11.78 4.28 -15.90
CA LEU A 102 11.64 4.73 -17.28
C LEU A 102 11.82 6.24 -17.45
N PHE A 103 11.23 7.03 -16.55
CA PHE A 103 11.08 8.49 -16.69
C PHE A 103 11.93 9.32 -15.73
N ILE A 104 12.44 8.74 -14.63
CA ILE A 104 13.21 9.51 -13.64
C ILE A 104 14.66 9.07 -13.60
N ARG A 105 14.91 7.76 -13.63
CA ARG A 105 16.26 7.21 -13.51
C ARG A 105 17.06 7.44 -14.79
N GLN A 106 18.09 8.28 -14.68
CA GLN A 106 19.02 8.61 -15.77
C GLN A 106 20.20 7.64 -15.82
N ASN A 107 19.99 6.45 -16.41
CA ASN A 107 21.02 5.40 -16.51
C ASN A 107 21.32 4.98 -17.96
N SER A 108 20.65 5.57 -18.95
CA SER A 108 20.88 5.26 -20.36
C SER A 108 21.93 6.21 -20.92
N MET A 109 23.11 5.70 -21.25
CA MET A 109 24.20 6.52 -21.80
C MET A 109 23.92 6.89 -23.26
N VAL A 110 24.15 8.15 -23.63
CA VAL A 110 24.17 8.60 -25.03
C VAL A 110 25.41 8.03 -25.71
N SER A 111 25.24 7.43 -26.89
CA SER A 111 26.33 6.80 -27.62
C SER A 111 27.35 7.86 -28.08
N PRO A 112 28.67 7.55 -28.10
CA PRO A 112 29.68 8.44 -28.68
C PRO A 112 29.38 8.85 -30.13
N GLU A 113 28.72 7.99 -30.91
CA GLU A 113 28.34 8.26 -32.30
C GLU A 113 27.24 9.33 -32.44
N GLN A 114 26.51 9.61 -31.37
CA GLN A 114 25.35 10.52 -31.34
C GLN A 114 25.69 11.86 -30.70
N ILE A 115 26.97 12.15 -30.50
CA ILE A 115 27.43 13.37 -29.85
C ILE A 115 28.62 13.96 -30.58
N SER A 116 28.63 15.28 -30.73
CA SER A 116 29.78 16.05 -31.17
C SER A 116 30.40 16.72 -29.97
N ILE A 117 31.72 16.57 -29.79
CA ILE A 117 32.43 17.11 -28.63
C ILE A 117 33.55 18.01 -29.10
N SER A 118 33.54 19.25 -28.62
CA SER A 118 34.59 20.23 -28.88
C SER A 118 35.23 20.68 -27.57
N ALA A 119 36.56 20.67 -27.51
CA ALA A 119 37.33 21.11 -26.36
C ALA A 119 37.91 22.51 -26.59
N TYR A 120 37.84 23.35 -25.56
CA TYR A 120 38.28 24.74 -25.60
C TYR A 120 39.05 25.13 -24.34
N SER A 121 39.96 26.08 -24.48
CA SER A 121 40.55 26.81 -23.37
C SER A 121 39.69 28.05 -23.07
N LEU A 122 39.14 28.13 -21.85
CA LEU A 122 38.39 29.30 -21.39
C LEU A 122 39.31 30.34 -20.75
N THR A 123 40.28 29.86 -19.97
CA THR A 123 41.39 30.63 -19.40
C THR A 123 42.64 29.76 -19.44
N ASP A 124 43.82 30.31 -19.14
CA ASP A 124 45.08 29.55 -19.12
C ASP A 124 45.02 28.31 -18.21
N GLU A 125 44.13 28.30 -17.22
CA GLU A 125 43.95 27.20 -16.25
C GLU A 125 42.67 26.37 -16.47
N GLN A 126 41.72 26.83 -17.28
CA GLN A 126 40.39 26.21 -17.38
C GLN A 126 40.11 25.65 -18.77
N ILE A 127 39.83 24.35 -18.81
CA ILE A 127 39.41 23.63 -20.01
C ILE A 127 37.89 23.41 -19.92
N THR A 128 37.20 23.64 -21.03
CA THR A 128 35.76 23.39 -21.18
C THR A 128 35.51 22.52 -22.40
N PHE A 129 34.61 21.55 -22.25
CA PHE A 129 34.10 20.68 -23.29
C PHE A 129 32.67 21.09 -23.58
N ARG A 130 32.38 21.41 -24.83
CA ARG A 130 31.03 21.61 -25.37
C ARG A 130 30.57 20.28 -25.96
N LEU A 131 29.49 19.74 -25.43
CA LEU A 131 28.87 18.49 -25.82
C LEU A 131 27.56 18.80 -26.54
N GLU A 132 27.52 18.58 -27.84
CA GLU A 132 26.35 18.81 -28.69
C GLU A 132 25.70 17.47 -29.04
N LEU A 133 24.45 17.25 -28.61
CA LEU A 133 23.77 15.97 -28.76
C LEU A 133 22.95 15.95 -30.05
N LEU A 134 23.31 15.04 -30.94
CA LEU A 134 22.84 14.99 -32.33
C LEU A 134 21.64 14.04 -32.53
N ASP A 135 21.13 13.43 -31.46
CA ASP A 135 20.06 12.44 -31.50
C ASP A 135 18.64 13.04 -31.49
N GLY A 136 18.50 14.38 -31.42
CA GLY A 136 17.22 15.08 -31.47
C GLY A 136 16.41 15.04 -30.16
N TYR A 137 17.03 14.60 -29.06
CA TYR A 137 16.38 14.57 -27.74
C TYR A 137 17.02 15.57 -26.78
N CYS A 138 16.27 16.03 -25.80
CA CYS A 138 16.73 16.98 -24.78
C CYS A 138 17.08 16.31 -23.44
N GLY A 139 17.71 17.10 -22.57
CA GLY A 139 17.98 16.74 -21.19
C GLY A 139 19.07 15.67 -21.00
N GLY A 140 19.16 15.18 -19.76
CA GLY A 140 20.22 14.28 -19.30
C GLY A 140 21.13 14.94 -18.28
N THR A 141 22.05 14.14 -17.74
CA THR A 141 23.02 14.59 -16.73
C THR A 141 24.41 14.15 -17.13
N ILE A 142 25.36 15.06 -17.03
CA ILE A 142 26.78 14.73 -17.16
C ILE A 142 27.23 13.94 -15.93
N LYS A 143 27.74 12.74 -16.15
CA LYS A 143 28.42 11.92 -15.15
C LYS A 143 29.89 11.82 -15.48
N THR A 144 30.71 11.91 -14.45
CA THR A 144 32.15 11.78 -14.57
C THR A 144 32.69 10.64 -13.71
N TYR A 145 33.72 9.98 -14.23
CA TYR A 145 34.49 8.95 -13.55
C TYR A 145 35.96 9.21 -13.79
N THR A 146 36.81 9.01 -12.78
CA THR A 146 38.26 9.16 -12.91
C THR A 146 38.91 7.86 -12.48
N ASP A 147 39.78 7.32 -13.32
CA ASP A 147 40.54 6.11 -13.02
C ASP A 147 41.84 6.43 -12.23
N GLU A 148 42.55 5.38 -11.83
CA GLU A 148 43.82 5.50 -11.10
C GLU A 148 44.94 6.14 -11.94
N ASN A 149 44.83 6.09 -13.27
CA ASN A 149 45.78 6.70 -14.19
C ASN A 149 45.47 8.18 -14.45
N ARG A 150 44.48 8.76 -13.75
CA ARG A 150 44.02 10.15 -13.93
C ARG A 150 43.44 10.41 -15.32
N ASN A 151 42.87 9.38 -15.94
CA ASN A 151 42.00 9.54 -17.09
C ASN A 151 40.61 9.93 -16.60
N LEU A 152 40.07 11.00 -17.17
CA LEU A 152 38.70 11.43 -16.92
C LEU A 152 37.78 10.82 -17.99
N TYR A 153 36.69 10.23 -17.56
CA TYR A 153 35.60 9.75 -18.42
C TYR A 153 34.39 10.63 -18.20
N ILE A 154 33.87 11.23 -19.27
CA ILE A 154 32.67 12.05 -19.28
C ILE A 154 31.58 11.26 -20.02
N SER A 155 30.37 11.23 -19.48
CA SER A 155 29.24 10.57 -20.14
C SER A 155 27.97 11.38 -19.91
N VAL A 156 27.07 11.39 -20.88
CA VAL A 156 25.72 11.94 -20.69
C VAL A 156 24.77 10.78 -20.45
N LEU A 157 24.11 10.77 -19.30
CA LEU A 157 23.08 9.79 -18.97
C LEU A 157 21.70 10.42 -19.09
N ARG A 158 20.77 9.72 -19.72
CA ARG A 158 19.37 10.09 -19.91
C ARG A 158 18.42 9.05 -19.34
N THR A 159 17.17 9.45 -19.21
CA THR A 159 16.04 8.56 -18.97
C THR A 159 15.86 7.59 -20.14
N VAL A 160 15.17 6.48 -19.89
CA VAL A 160 14.90 5.49 -20.96
C VAL A 160 13.89 6.05 -21.94
N ILE A 161 12.82 6.66 -21.43
CA ILE A 161 11.88 7.43 -22.24
C ILE A 161 12.44 8.84 -22.35
N LYS A 162 12.76 9.23 -23.58
CA LYS A 162 13.37 10.51 -23.91
C LYS A 162 12.29 11.52 -24.30
N GLU A 163 12.61 12.79 -24.11
CA GLU A 163 11.80 13.92 -24.60
C GLU A 163 12.45 14.47 -25.86
N GLU A 164 11.65 14.66 -26.90
CA GLU A 164 12.09 15.18 -28.21
C GLU A 164 12.27 16.69 -28.15
N LEU A 165 13.29 17.18 -28.82
CA LEU A 165 13.49 18.61 -29.04
C LEU A 165 12.49 19.15 -30.06
N SER A 166 12.23 20.46 -30.02
CA SER A 166 11.47 21.11 -31.08
C SER A 166 12.30 21.15 -32.38
N ASP A 167 11.62 21.24 -33.52
CA ASP A 167 12.28 21.29 -34.84
C ASP A 167 13.34 22.40 -34.90
N GLY A 168 14.59 22.00 -35.16
CA GLY A 168 15.73 22.90 -35.31
C GLY A 168 16.48 23.24 -34.02
N GLU A 169 16.07 22.70 -32.88
CA GLU A 169 16.81 22.82 -31.62
C GLU A 169 17.84 21.70 -31.45
N THR A 170 18.95 22.01 -30.77
CA THR A 170 19.97 21.03 -30.38
C THR A 170 20.27 21.18 -28.90
N GLU A 171 20.37 20.05 -28.18
CA GLU A 171 20.78 20.06 -26.79
C GLU A 171 22.30 20.23 -26.69
N ILE A 172 22.73 21.28 -26.00
CA ILE A 172 24.14 21.56 -25.74
C ILE A 172 24.39 21.53 -24.24
N MET A 173 25.39 20.75 -23.82
CA MET A 173 25.85 20.69 -22.44
C MET A 173 27.32 21.10 -22.36
N ASN A 174 27.70 21.83 -21.31
CA ASN A 174 29.08 22.22 -21.07
C ASN A 174 29.63 21.54 -19.82
N TYR A 175 30.84 20.99 -19.93
CA TYR A 175 31.59 20.49 -18.78
C TYR A 175 32.97 21.12 -18.75
N GLY A 176 33.35 21.74 -17.64
CA GLY A 176 34.67 22.34 -17.51
C GLY A 176 35.34 21.98 -16.20
N PHE A 177 36.67 21.99 -16.21
CA PHE A 177 37.49 21.82 -15.01
C PHE A 177 38.75 22.68 -15.09
N ASN A 178 39.32 22.98 -13.92
CA ASN A 178 40.64 23.60 -13.82
C ASN A 178 41.70 22.49 -13.95
N HIS A 179 42.52 22.55 -14.99
CA HIS A 179 43.47 21.50 -15.33
C HIS A 179 44.69 21.48 -14.39
N GLU A 180 45.07 22.61 -13.79
CA GLU A 180 46.12 22.67 -12.77
C GLU A 180 45.72 21.96 -11.47
N LYS A 181 44.45 22.08 -11.07
CA LYS A 181 43.93 21.45 -9.84
C LYS A 181 43.68 19.95 -10.00
N LYS A 182 43.25 19.51 -11.18
CA LYS A 182 42.85 18.12 -11.43
C LYS A 182 43.94 17.26 -12.04
N ASP A 183 44.86 17.85 -12.79
CA ASP A 183 46.01 17.20 -13.45
C ASP A 183 45.67 15.88 -14.16
N TYR A 184 44.57 15.87 -14.92
CA TYR A 184 44.18 14.73 -15.74
C TYR A 184 45.16 14.53 -16.91
N ILE A 185 45.42 13.26 -17.26
CA ILE A 185 46.32 12.90 -18.37
C ILE A 185 45.57 12.87 -19.70
N ALA A 186 44.35 12.35 -19.69
CA ALA A 186 43.49 12.27 -20.85
C ALA A 186 42.03 12.40 -20.43
N VAL A 187 41.21 12.85 -21.36
CA VAL A 187 39.76 12.93 -21.21
C VAL A 187 39.13 12.10 -22.32
N TYR A 188 38.18 11.27 -21.94
CA TYR A 188 37.42 10.39 -22.81
C TYR A 188 35.92 10.67 -22.66
N TYR A 189 35.16 10.45 -23.73
CA TYR A 189 33.72 10.34 -23.66
C TYR A 189 33.29 8.87 -23.64
N GLY A 190 32.41 8.50 -22.72
CA GLY A 190 31.86 7.15 -22.60
C GLY A 190 32.29 6.41 -21.32
N THR A 191 32.30 5.08 -21.41
CA THR A 191 32.70 4.18 -20.30
C THR A 191 34.10 3.61 -20.53
N PRO A 192 34.81 3.12 -19.50
CA PRO A 192 36.12 2.50 -19.69
C PRO A 192 36.19 1.39 -20.75
N ASN A 193 35.08 0.67 -20.99
CA ASN A 193 35.00 -0.40 -21.98
C ASN A 193 34.54 0.05 -23.38
N ASN A 194 33.92 1.23 -23.48
CA ASN A 194 33.40 1.80 -24.73
C ASN A 194 33.48 3.32 -24.63
N CYS A 195 34.60 3.87 -25.10
CA CYS A 195 34.89 5.29 -25.03
C CYS A 195 35.65 5.80 -26.26
N GLU A 196 35.59 7.10 -26.44
CA GLU A 196 36.33 7.85 -27.45
C GLU A 196 37.23 8.90 -26.77
N LEU A 197 38.45 9.06 -27.27
CA LEU A 197 39.38 10.04 -26.75
C LEU A 197 39.01 11.45 -27.25
N ILE A 198 38.84 12.39 -26.32
CA ILE A 198 38.46 13.77 -26.66
C ILE A 198 39.56 14.80 -26.38
N TRP A 199 40.50 14.52 -25.47
CA TRP A 199 41.65 15.39 -25.20
C TRP A 199 42.76 14.64 -24.48
N LYS A 200 44.02 15.01 -24.74
CA LYS A 200 45.20 14.59 -23.96
C LYS A 200 46.02 15.78 -23.50
N LYS A 201 46.69 15.60 -22.36
CA LYS A 201 47.61 16.60 -21.83
C LYS A 201 48.70 16.93 -22.84
N GLY A 202 48.80 18.21 -23.19
CA GLY A 202 49.71 18.72 -24.21
C GLY A 202 49.04 19.03 -25.56
N ASP A 203 47.80 18.61 -25.77
CA ASP A 203 47.04 18.99 -26.95
C ASP A 203 46.73 20.50 -26.92
N LEU A 204 46.95 21.16 -28.05
CA LEU A 204 46.62 22.57 -28.22
C LEU A 204 45.10 22.73 -28.33
N LEU A 205 44.54 23.59 -27.47
CA LEU A 205 43.11 23.89 -27.49
C LEU A 205 42.85 25.28 -28.07
N PRO A 206 41.84 25.43 -28.96
CA PRO A 206 41.39 26.75 -29.38
C PRO A 206 40.78 27.51 -28.19
N THR A 207 40.82 28.84 -28.25
CA THR A 207 40.11 29.69 -27.28
C THR A 207 38.60 29.48 -27.42
N ALA A 208 37.91 29.42 -26.29
CA ALA A 208 36.45 29.27 -26.27
C ALA A 208 35.76 30.41 -27.05
N PRO A 209 34.72 30.09 -27.85
CA PRO A 209 33.92 31.11 -28.50
C PRO A 209 33.12 31.90 -27.45
N LYS A 210 32.74 33.14 -27.79
CA LYS A 210 32.13 34.07 -26.81
C LYS A 210 30.77 33.60 -26.30
N ASP A 211 30.06 32.82 -27.09
CA ASP A 211 28.73 32.24 -26.83
C ASP A 211 28.80 30.88 -26.10
N ILE A 212 29.97 30.43 -25.62
CA ILE A 212 30.10 29.05 -25.10
C ILE A 212 29.12 28.72 -23.95
N PHE A 213 28.70 29.75 -23.20
CA PHE A 213 27.76 29.66 -22.08
C PHE A 213 26.47 30.49 -22.27
N GLU A 214 26.24 31.05 -23.45
CA GLU A 214 24.95 31.69 -23.81
C GLU A 214 23.95 30.63 -24.27
#